data_AF-A0A1J5QJD9-F1
#
_entry.id   AF-A0A1J5QJD9-F1
#
_cell.length_a   1.000
_cell.length_b   1.000
_cell.length_c   1.000
_cell.angle_alpha   90.00
_cell.angle_beta   90.00
_cell.angle_gamma   90.00
#
_symmetry.space_group_name_H-M   'P 1'
#
loop_
_entity.id
_entity.type
_entity.pdbx_description
1 polymer ?
#
loop_
_entity_poly.entity_id
_entity_poly.type
_entity_poly.pdbx_seq_one_letter_code
_entity_poly.pdbx_strand_id
1 'polypeptide(L)' 'MSNLLVELSQRARTLPPEERAQLAEDLLASLQEDGNPEIEAAWDEEICKRLDEIERGVAKLVPAEEVFAEARRTTR' A
#
# COMPACT_ATOMS: atom_id res chain seq x y z
N MET A 1 -19.63 13.34 10.21
CA MET A 1 -19.07 13.39 8.85
C MET A 1 -19.43 14.73 8.24
N SER A 2 -18.52 15.37 7.49
CA SER A 2 -18.86 16.59 6.78
C SER A 2 -19.86 16.29 5.66
N ASN A 3 -20.78 17.22 5.37
CA ASN A 3 -21.73 17.05 4.27
C ASN A 3 -21.02 16.86 2.92
N LEU A 4 -19.88 17.55 2.74
CA LEU A 4 -19.04 17.42 1.55
C LEU A 4 -18.50 16.00 1.36
N LEU A 5 -18.04 15.35 2.44
CA LEU A 5 -17.53 13.97 2.36
C LEU A 5 -18.62 12.99 1.91
N VAL A 6 -19.85 13.17 2.40
CA VAL A 6 -21.01 12.34 2.02
C VAL A 6 -21.35 12.54 0.54
N GLU A 7 -21.40 13.80 0.08
CA GLU A 7 -21.70 14.12 -1.32
C GLU A 7 -20.64 13.54 -2.28
N LEU A 8 -19.35 13.77 -1.98
CA LEU A 8 -18.24 13.26 -2.80
C LEU A 8 -18.24 11.73 -2.86
N SER A 9 -18.50 11.06 -1.73
CA SER A 9 -18.59 9.60 -1.67
C SER A 9 -19.73 9.05 -2.52
N GLN A 10 -20.90 9.72 -2.51
CA GLN A 10 -22.04 9.31 -3.33
C GLN A 10 -21.73 9.49 -4.82
N ARG A 11 -21.14 10.61 -5.22
CA ARG A 11 -20.77 10.89 -6.61
C ARG A 11 -19.64 9.98 -7.11
N ALA A 12 -18.63 9.70 -6.30
CA ALA A 12 -17.56 8.76 -6.66
C ALA A 12 -18.09 7.34 -6.93
N ARG A 13 -19.15 6.92 -6.22
CA ARG A 13 -19.79 5.61 -6.44
C ARG A 13 -20.58 5.52 -7.74
N THR A 14 -20.98 6.64 -8.35
CA THR A 14 -21.67 6.63 -9.66
C THR A 14 -20.70 6.54 -10.84
N LEU A 15 -19.39 6.71 -10.61
CA LEU A 15 -18.38 6.60 -11.65
C LEU A 15 -18.24 5.16 -12.17
N PRO A 16 -17.79 4.98 -13.43
CA PRO A 16 -17.32 3.70 -13.93
C PRO A 16 -16.22 3.11 -13.01
N PRO A 17 -16.04 1.78 -12.98
CA PRO A 17 -15.04 1.13 -12.14
C PRO A 17 -13.61 1.67 -12.30
N GLU A 18 -13.19 1.94 -13.54
CA GLU A 18 -11.84 2.46 -13.85
C GLU A 18 -11.63 3.86 -13.29
N GLU A 19 -12.58 4.78 -13.53
CA GLU A 19 -12.51 6.16 -13.00
C GLU A 19 -12.56 6.18 -11.47
N ARG A 20 -13.32 5.28 -10.85
CA ARG A 20 -13.35 5.14 -9.39
C ARG A 20 -12.02 4.62 -8.84
N ALA A 21 -11.35 3.72 -9.55
CA ALA A 21 -10.03 3.23 -9.18
C ALA A 21 -8.99 4.37 -9.26
N GLN A 22 -9.02 5.15 -10.35
CA GLN A 22 -8.14 6.31 -10.51
C GLN A 22 -8.35 7.34 -9.39
N LEU A 23 -9.60 7.69 -9.08
CA LEU A 23 -9.89 8.63 -8.00
C LEU A 23 -9.43 8.11 -6.63
N ALA A 24 -9.54 6.80 -6.39
CA ALA A 24 -9.04 6.19 -5.15
C ALA A 24 -7.51 6.27 -5.07
N GLU A 25 -6.81 6.02 -6.18
CA GLU A 25 -5.35 6.16 -6.28
C GLU A 25 -4.91 7.61 -6.01
N ASP A 26 -5.53 8.60 -6.66
CA ASP A 26 -5.21 10.02 -6.48
C ASP A 26 -5.42 10.47 -5.01
N LEU A 27 -6.53 10.04 -4.40
CA LEU A 27 -6.82 10.35 -3.00
C LEU A 27 -5.82 9.67 -2.05
N LEU A 28 -5.43 8.42 -2.31
CA LEU A 28 -4.41 7.74 -1.53
C LEU A 28 -3.04 8.41 -1.67
N ALA A 29 -2.65 8.81 -2.89
CA ALA A 29 -1.43 9.56 -3.15
C ALA A 29 -1.43 10.91 -2.41
N SER A 30 -2.59 11.57 -2.31
CA SER A 30 -2.71 12.82 -1.54
C SER A 30 -2.49 12.67 -0.03
N LEU A 31 -2.59 11.45 0.51
CA LEU A 31 -2.28 11.15 1.91
C LEU A 31 -0.80 10.89 2.14
N GLN A 32 -0.03 10.64 1.09
CA GLN A 32 1.42 10.56 1.17
C GLN A 32 1.93 12.00 1.30
N GLU A 33 2.19 12.45 2.53
CA GLU A 33 3.00 13.65 2.74
C GLU A 33 4.36 13.47 2.05
N ASP A 34 5.02 14.57 1.66
CA ASP A 34 6.40 14.53 1.19
C ASP A 34 7.22 13.72 2.21
N GLY A 35 7.61 12.50 1.82
CA GLY A 35 8.21 11.53 2.74
C GLY A 35 9.41 12.15 3.43
N ASN A 36 9.58 11.90 4.73
CA ASN A 36 10.78 12.36 5.42
C ASN A 36 11.99 11.75 4.70
N PRO A 37 12.92 12.56 4.14
CA PRO A 37 14.06 12.05 3.39
C PRO A 37 14.93 11.06 4.19
N GLU A 38 14.94 11.19 5.52
CA GLU A 38 15.66 10.28 6.41
C GLU A 38 14.97 8.92 6.51
N ILE A 39 13.64 8.90 6.48
CA ILE A 39 12.84 7.67 6.45
C ILE A 39 13.04 6.98 5.09
N GLU A 40 12.95 7.71 3.98
CA GLU A 40 13.19 7.16 2.64
C GLU A 40 14.59 6.56 2.52
N ALA A 41 15.63 7.27 2.98
CA ALA A 41 17.00 6.76 2.96
C ALA A 41 17.16 5.49 3.82
N ALA A 42 16.50 5.42 4.98
CA ALA A 42 16.53 4.23 5.82
C ALA A 42 15.79 3.03 5.17
N TRP A 43 14.72 3.30 4.42
CA TRP A 43 14.02 2.28 3.63
C TRP A 43 14.89 1.74 2.50
N ASP A 44 15.57 2.61 1.76
CA ASP A 44 16.48 2.21 0.69
C ASP A 44 17.61 1.30 1.20
N GLU A 45 18.21 1.65 2.35
CA GLU A 45 19.24 0.84 2.99
C GLU A 45 18.72 -0.56 3.37
N GLU A 46 17.54 -0.62 4.00
CA GLU A 46 16.94 -1.89 4.41
C GLU A 46 16.54 -2.76 3.20
N ILE A 47 16.04 -2.17 2.11
CA ILE A 47 15.74 -2.88 0.87
C ILE A 47 17.00 -3.53 0.30
N CYS A 48 18.09 -2.75 0.19
CA CYS A 48 19.37 -3.25 -0.34
C CYS A 48 19.91 -4.39 0.53
N LYS A 49 19.87 -4.22 1.85
CA LYS A 49 20.29 -5.26 2.80
C LYS A 49 19.47 -6.54 2.66
N ARG A 50 18.14 -6.45 2.61
CA ARG A 50 17.27 -7.63 2.46
C ARG A 50 17.48 -8.34 1.13
N LEU A 51 17.75 -7.59 0.06
CA LEU A 51 18.07 -8.17 -1.23
C LEU A 51 19.35 -9.01 -1.14
N ASP A 52 20.42 -8.47 -0.55
CA ASP A 52 21.68 -9.20 -0.33
C ASP A 52 21.48 -10.47 0.51
N GLU A 53 20.70 -10.39 1.60
CA GLU A 53 20.39 -11.56 2.43
C GLU A 53 19.65 -12.66 1.66
N ILE A 54 18.75 -12.28 0.75
CA ILE A 54 18.01 -13.21 -0.12
C ILE A 54 18.94 -13.83 -1.15
N GLU A 55 19.74 -13.02 -1.85
CA GLU A 55 20.68 -13.48 -2.88
C GLU A 55 21.73 -14.44 -2.31
N ARG A 56 22.16 -14.21 -1.06
CA ARG A 56 23.12 -15.07 -0.35
C ARG A 56 22.47 -16.29 0.30
N GLY A 57 21.14 -16.40 0.25
CA GLY A 57 20.38 -17.51 0.83
C GLY A 57 20.42 -17.57 2.36
N VAL A 58 20.73 -16.44 3.02
CA VAL A 58 20.76 -16.34 4.49
C VAL A 58 19.45 -15.80 5.06
N ALA A 59 18.62 -15.18 4.21
CA ALA A 59 17.28 -14.74 4.59
C ALA A 59 16.36 -15.92 4.92
N LYS A 60 15.62 -15.81 6.03
CA LYS A 60 14.53 -16.73 6.34
C LYS A 60 13.27 -16.32 5.57
N LEU A 61 13.00 -17.01 4.48
CA LEU A 61 11.82 -16.76 3.64
C LEU A 61 10.58 -17.51 4.15
N VAL A 62 9.42 -16.94 3.88
CA VAL A 62 8.11 -17.58 4.09
C VAL A 62 7.47 -17.76 2.71
N PRO A 63 6.91 -18.94 2.38
CA PRO A 63 6.20 -19.14 1.13
C PRO A 63 5.06 -18.14 0.96
N ALA A 64 4.95 -17.55 -0.24
CA ALA A 64 3.92 -16.56 -0.53
C ALA A 64 2.50 -17.09 -0.28
N GLU A 65 2.25 -18.38 -0.57
CA GLU A 65 0.96 -19.03 -0.33
C GLU A 65 0.55 -18.99 1.15
N GLU A 66 1.50 -19.19 2.07
CA GLU A 66 1.27 -19.12 3.51
C GLU A 66 0.93 -17.70 3.95
N VAL A 67 1.69 -16.71 3.48
CA VAL A 67 1.45 -15.28 3.76
C VAL A 67 0.06 -14.86 3.29
N PHE A 68 -0.31 -15.19 2.06
CA PHE A 68 -1.63 -14.84 1.53
C PHE A 68 -2.76 -15.60 2.20
N ALA A 69 -2.54 -16.85 2.62
CA ALA A 69 -3.54 -17.61 3.38
C ALA A 69 -3.78 -16.99 4.77
N GLU A 70 -2.73 -16.52 5.44
CA GLU A 70 -2.83 -15.79 6.70
C GLU A 70 -3.61 -14.49 6.52
N ALA A 71 -3.21 -13.63 5.57
CA ALA A 71 -3.86 -12.35 5.33
C ALA A 71 -5.38 -12.52 5.08
N ARG A 72 -5.77 -13.50 4.24
CA ARG A 72 -7.20 -13.79 3.99
C ARG A 72 -7.97 -14.23 5.24
N ARG A 73 -7.31 -14.83 6.23
CA ARG A 73 -7.94 -15.18 7.51
C ARG A 73 -8.12 -13.96 8.41
N THR A 74 -7.20 -13.00 8.38
CA THR A 74 -7.22 -11.84 9.29
C THR A 74 -8.05 -10.66 8.78
N THR A 75 -8.27 -10.53 7.47
CA THR A 75 -9.06 -9.43 6.87
C THR A 75 -10.57 -9.75 6.75
N ARG A 76 -11.06 -10.75 7.49
CA ARG A 76 -12.47 -11.20 7.47
C ARG A 76 -13.16 -10.89 8.79
#